data_AF-A0A6A3AAM7-F1
#
_entry.id   AF-A0A6A3AAM7-F1
#
_cell.length_a   1.000
_cell.length_b   1.000
_cell.length_c   1.000
_cell.angle_alpha   90.00
_cell.angle_beta   90.00
_cell.angle_gamma   90.00
#
_symmetry.space_group_name_H-M   'P 1'
#
loop_
_entity.id
_entity.type
_entity.pdbx_description
1 polymer ?
#
loop_
_entity_poly.entity_id
_entity_poly.type
_entity_poly.pdbx_seq_one_letter_code
_entity_poly.pdbx_strand_id
1 'polypeptide(L)'
;MYREITLILFIGLVAWAYQALQPPPPKICGSPGGPPITASRIKLRDGRHLAYKEHGVPKEIAKHKLIFVHGFSCSRHDEPLVSQLSLEHVEELGVYSVSFDKPGYGESDPHPNRTMKSLALDIEELADQLGLGSKFYVVGYSMGGHAVWGCLKYIPHRLAGATLMAPVINYWWPGFPAKLSEEAYNLQLPQDQWALRVAHYLPFLVYWWNTQKLFPASGVVALRPENFSPQDLQIIQKLVHKQDHKQGEGGGNSARSIRVDTS
;
A
#
# COMPACT_ATOMS: atom_id res chain seq x y z
N MET A 1 7.59 -6.93 -51.24
CA MET A 1 8.85 -7.13 -50.49
C MET A 1 9.14 -6.05 -49.45
N TYR A 2 9.59 -4.83 -49.78
CA TYR A 2 9.93 -3.81 -48.75
C TYR A 2 8.75 -3.42 -47.84
N ARG A 3 7.57 -3.18 -48.42
CA ARG A 3 6.35 -2.83 -47.66
C ARG A 3 5.92 -3.92 -46.67
N GLU A 4 6.07 -5.19 -47.05
CA GLU A 4 5.71 -6.34 -46.21
C GLU A 4 6.73 -6.53 -45.08
N ILE A 5 8.02 -6.37 -45.37
CA ILE A 5 9.08 -6.41 -44.36
C ILE A 5 8.89 -5.27 -43.35
N THR A 6 8.61 -4.05 -43.80
CA THR A 6 8.32 -2.91 -42.91
C THR A 6 7.09 -3.18 -42.04
N LEU A 7 6.04 -3.76 -42.60
CA LEU A 7 4.83 -4.10 -41.84
C LEU A 7 5.11 -5.16 -40.76
N ILE A 8 5.87 -6.21 -41.09
CA ILE A 8 6.24 -7.28 -40.14
C ILE A 8 7.11 -6.72 -39.01
N LEU A 9 8.10 -5.88 -39.34
CA LEU A 9 8.94 -5.22 -38.33
C LEU A 9 8.12 -4.30 -37.42
N PHE A 10 7.17 -3.55 -38.00
CA PHE A 10 6.27 -2.71 -37.22
C PHE A 10 5.39 -3.52 -36.26
N ILE A 11 4.77 -4.61 -36.74
CA ILE A 11 3.97 -5.51 -35.90
C ILE A 11 4.83 -6.12 -34.79
N GLY A 12 6.05 -6.57 -35.12
CA GLY A 12 6.99 -7.11 -34.15
C GLY A 12 7.37 -6.08 -33.07
N LEU A 13 7.61 -4.83 -33.46
CA LEU A 13 7.91 -3.74 -32.53
C LEU A 13 6.72 -3.39 -31.64
N VAL A 14 5.50 -3.37 -32.19
CA VAL A 14 4.27 -3.14 -31.41
C VAL A 14 4.02 -4.28 -30.43
N ALA A 15 4.20 -5.53 -30.84
CA ALA A 15 4.03 -6.70 -29.97
C ALA A 15 5.07 -6.70 -28.84
N TRP A 16 6.33 -6.39 -29.15
CA TRP A 16 7.40 -6.25 -28.17
C TRP A 16 7.10 -5.12 -27.18
N ALA A 17 6.70 -3.94 -27.68
CA ALA A 17 6.32 -2.82 -26.83
C ALA A 17 5.16 -3.20 -25.91
N TYR A 18 4.09 -3.80 -26.46
CA TYR A 18 2.95 -4.25 -25.66
C TYR A 18 3.39 -5.19 -24.52
N GLN A 19 4.22 -6.19 -24.82
CA GLN A 19 4.73 -7.12 -23.80
C GLN A 19 5.58 -6.40 -22.74
N ALA A 20 6.43 -5.45 -23.14
CA ALA A 20 7.25 -4.67 -22.21
C ALA A 20 6.43 -3.77 -21.27
N LEU A 21 5.20 -3.42 -21.65
CA LEU A 21 4.29 -2.62 -20.84
C LEU A 21 3.46 -3.44 -19.85
N GLN A 22 3.33 -4.75 -20.06
CA GLN A 22 2.51 -5.60 -19.19
C GLN A 22 3.30 -6.09 -17.98
N PRO A 23 2.76 -5.95 -16.75
CA PRO A 23 3.32 -6.64 -15.60
C PRO A 23 3.23 -8.16 -15.78
N PRO A 24 4.14 -8.94 -15.17
CA PRO A 24 4.03 -10.39 -15.17
C PRO A 24 2.72 -10.81 -14.48
N PRO A 25 2.13 -11.95 -14.88
CA PRO A 25 0.96 -12.49 -14.19
C PRO A 25 1.24 -12.66 -12.69
N PRO A 26 0.30 -12.27 -11.82
CA PRO A 26 0.49 -12.37 -10.37
C PRO A 26 0.55 -13.83 -9.93
N LYS A 27 1.45 -14.12 -8.98
CA LYS A 27 1.58 -15.45 -8.38
C LYS A 27 0.62 -15.59 -7.20
N ILE A 28 -0.52 -16.22 -7.45
CA ILE A 28 -1.58 -16.39 -6.45
C ILE A 28 -1.11 -17.31 -5.31
N CYS A 29 -1.31 -16.90 -4.06
CA CYS A 29 -0.95 -17.72 -2.91
C CYS A 29 -1.81 -18.99 -2.86
N GLY A 30 -1.17 -20.15 -2.77
CA GLY A 30 -1.81 -21.46 -2.77
C GLY A 30 -2.13 -22.05 -4.15
N SER A 31 -1.83 -21.35 -5.25
CA SER A 31 -1.90 -21.96 -6.59
C SER A 31 -0.67 -22.84 -6.87
N PRO A 32 -0.72 -23.77 -7.85
CA PRO A 32 0.47 -24.49 -8.30
C PRO A 32 1.61 -23.52 -8.66
N GLY A 33 2.79 -23.69 -8.03
CA GLY A 33 3.94 -22.80 -8.22
C GLY A 33 3.84 -21.41 -7.57
N GLY A 34 2.74 -21.14 -6.85
CA GLY A 34 2.53 -19.92 -6.08
C GLY A 34 3.13 -19.99 -4.66
N PRO A 35 3.25 -18.85 -3.95
CA PRO A 35 3.67 -18.84 -2.54
C PRO A 35 2.70 -19.62 -1.65
N PRO A 36 3.16 -20.16 -0.51
CA PRO A 36 2.28 -20.84 0.44
C PRO A 36 1.34 -19.83 1.12
N ILE A 37 0.20 -20.33 1.60
CA ILE A 37 -0.74 -19.57 2.42
C ILE A 37 -0.35 -19.79 3.88
N THR A 38 -0.05 -18.70 4.58
CA THR A 38 0.31 -18.68 6.01
C THR A 38 -0.54 -17.71 6.82
N ALA A 39 -1.21 -16.76 6.15
CA ALA A 39 -2.09 -15.80 6.79
C ALA A 39 -3.48 -16.36 7.11
N SER A 40 -4.12 -15.80 8.13
CA SER A 40 -5.58 -15.79 8.19
C SER A 40 -6.12 -14.98 7.01
N ARG A 41 -7.14 -15.51 6.33
CA ARG A 41 -7.74 -14.88 5.15
C ARG A 41 -9.25 -14.98 5.20
N ILE A 42 -9.91 -13.95 4.68
CA ILE A 42 -11.33 -14.02 4.32
C ILE A 42 -11.47 -14.18 2.81
N LYS A 43 -12.59 -14.78 2.38
CA LYS A 43 -12.94 -14.86 0.96
C LYS A 43 -14.04 -13.84 0.67
N LEU A 44 -13.74 -12.91 -0.23
CA LEU A 44 -14.68 -11.89 -0.69
C LEU A 44 -15.76 -12.49 -1.59
N ARG A 45 -16.87 -11.78 -1.76
CA ARG A 45 -18.00 -12.17 -2.63
C ARG A 45 -17.61 -12.40 -4.08
N ASP A 46 -16.59 -11.71 -4.57
CA ASP A 46 -16.06 -11.88 -5.93
C ASP A 46 -15.06 -13.04 -6.06
N GLY A 47 -14.81 -13.77 -4.98
CA GLY A 47 -13.95 -14.94 -4.92
C GLY A 47 -12.50 -14.67 -4.54
N ARG A 48 -12.05 -13.41 -4.52
CA ARG A 48 -10.71 -13.02 -4.05
C ARG A 48 -10.55 -13.26 -2.55
N HIS A 49 -9.32 -13.45 -2.10
CA HIS A 49 -8.98 -13.52 -0.69
C HIS A 49 -8.29 -12.24 -0.22
N LEU A 50 -8.63 -11.80 0.99
CA LEU A 50 -7.86 -10.80 1.72
C LEU A 50 -7.16 -11.44 2.91
N ALA A 51 -5.85 -11.33 2.95
CA ALA A 51 -5.03 -11.71 4.09
C ALA A 51 -5.02 -10.60 5.14
N TYR A 52 -5.24 -10.97 6.40
CA TYR A 52 -5.35 -10.02 7.49
C TYR A 52 -4.61 -10.49 8.74
N LYS A 53 -4.44 -9.56 9.68
CA LYS A 53 -3.85 -9.80 11.00
C LYS A 53 -4.61 -8.98 12.03
N GLU A 54 -4.98 -9.64 13.12
CA GLU A 54 -5.67 -9.04 14.26
C GLU A 54 -4.64 -8.63 15.32
N HIS A 55 -4.89 -7.50 15.99
CA HIS A 55 -4.03 -6.93 17.02
C HIS A 55 -4.89 -6.35 18.15
N GLY A 56 -4.30 -6.30 19.35
CA GLY A 56 -4.91 -5.68 20.52
C GLY A 56 -5.82 -6.61 21.32
N VAL A 57 -6.80 -6.04 22.02
CA VAL A 57 -7.71 -6.82 22.86
C VAL A 57 -8.67 -7.66 22.02
N PRO A 58 -9.21 -8.78 22.53
CA PRO A 58 -10.24 -9.54 21.83
C PRO A 58 -11.42 -8.66 21.39
N LYS A 59 -11.92 -8.88 20.16
CA LYS A 59 -12.97 -8.05 19.55
C LYS A 59 -14.28 -8.02 20.36
N GLU A 60 -14.52 -9.04 21.18
CA GLU A 60 -15.71 -9.19 22.02
C GLU A 60 -15.73 -8.19 23.18
N ILE A 61 -14.54 -7.80 23.67
CA ILE A 61 -14.37 -6.86 24.79
C ILE A 61 -13.88 -5.48 24.33
N ALA A 62 -13.59 -5.32 23.04
CA ALA A 62 -13.09 -4.08 22.47
C ALA A 62 -14.13 -2.95 22.52
N LYS A 63 -13.70 -1.79 23.04
CA LYS A 63 -14.45 -0.52 22.99
C LYS A 63 -14.35 0.12 21.61
N HIS A 64 -13.19 0.01 20.97
CA HIS A 64 -12.91 0.58 19.66
C HIS A 64 -12.41 -0.50 18.70
N LYS A 65 -13.05 -0.59 17.53
CA LYS A 65 -12.68 -1.53 16.47
C LYS A 65 -12.23 -0.75 15.25
N LEU A 66 -11.01 -1.02 14.79
CA LEU A 66 -10.41 -0.27 13.70
C LEU A 66 -9.84 -1.16 12.61
N ILE A 67 -9.88 -0.66 11.38
CA ILE A 67 -9.18 -1.24 10.23
C ILE A 67 -8.02 -0.30 9.87
N PHE A 68 -6.80 -0.84 9.91
CA PHE A 68 -5.59 -0.15 9.51
C PHE A 68 -5.21 -0.50 8.07
N VAL A 69 -5.05 0.52 7.24
CA VAL A 69 -4.63 0.40 5.84
C VAL A 69 -3.19 0.85 5.69
N HIS A 70 -2.32 -0.11 5.36
CA HIS A 70 -0.88 0.11 5.24
C HIS A 70 -0.47 0.99 4.04
N GLY A 71 0.73 1.57 4.12
CA GLY A 71 1.33 2.40 3.07
C GLY A 71 2.00 1.61 1.93
N PHE A 72 2.85 2.31 1.18
CA PHE A 72 3.72 1.73 0.15
C PHE A 72 4.78 0.82 0.80
N SER A 73 5.15 -0.28 0.14
CA SER A 73 6.16 -1.25 0.63
C SER A 73 5.88 -1.88 2.00
N CYS A 74 4.68 -1.68 2.55
CA CYS A 74 4.22 -2.30 3.80
C CYS A 74 3.31 -3.50 3.51
N SER A 75 2.87 -4.17 4.57
CA SER A 75 1.96 -5.31 4.58
C SER A 75 1.02 -5.26 5.81
N ARG A 76 0.19 -6.30 5.97
CA ARG A 76 -0.58 -6.56 7.20
C ARG A 76 0.26 -6.63 8.47
N HIS A 77 1.58 -6.80 8.38
CA HIS A 77 2.44 -6.86 9.57
C HIS A 77 2.85 -5.49 10.10
N ASP A 78 2.66 -4.42 9.32
CA ASP A 78 3.21 -3.08 9.58
C ASP A 78 2.16 -2.12 10.15
N GLU A 79 1.37 -2.61 11.10
CA GLU A 79 0.37 -1.84 11.85
C GLU A 79 1.05 -1.22 13.09
N PRO A 80 1.23 0.11 13.19
CA PRO A 80 2.02 0.68 14.26
C PRO A 80 1.19 1.13 15.48
N LEU A 81 -0.13 1.31 15.34
CA LEU A 81 -0.95 1.94 16.40
C LEU A 81 -1.14 1.04 17.59
N VAL A 82 -1.26 -0.28 17.37
CA VAL A 82 -1.46 -1.24 18.45
C VAL A 82 -0.17 -2.01 18.72
N SER A 83 0.56 -2.40 17.67
CA SER A 83 1.75 -3.24 17.85
C SER A 83 2.92 -2.55 18.58
N GLN A 84 2.95 -1.21 18.61
CA GLN A 84 4.02 -0.45 19.27
C GLN A 84 3.62 0.13 20.64
N LEU A 85 2.35 0.02 21.03
CA LEU A 85 1.89 0.42 22.36
C LEU A 85 2.16 -0.68 23.40
N SER A 86 2.29 -0.30 24.66
CA SER A 86 2.32 -1.29 25.75
C SER A 86 0.94 -1.95 25.88
N LEU A 87 0.94 -3.21 26.32
CA LEU A 87 -0.29 -3.97 26.51
C LEU A 87 -1.28 -3.26 27.43
N GLU A 88 -0.79 -2.65 28.52
CA GLU A 88 -1.59 -1.87 29.46
C GLU A 88 -2.39 -0.75 28.78
N HIS A 89 -1.75 0.06 27.92
CA HIS A 89 -2.46 1.12 27.20
C HIS A 89 -3.47 0.57 26.19
N VAL A 90 -3.14 -0.54 25.52
CA VAL A 90 -4.06 -1.19 24.58
C VAL A 90 -5.30 -1.73 25.28
N GLU A 91 -5.13 -2.31 26.46
CA GLU A 91 -6.21 -2.82 27.32
C GLU A 91 -7.05 -1.69 27.91
N GLU A 92 -6.42 -0.63 28.42
CA GLU A 92 -7.10 0.55 28.97
C GLU A 92 -8.02 1.21 27.92
N LEU A 93 -7.46 1.46 26.73
CA LEU A 93 -8.18 2.02 25.59
C LEU A 93 -9.19 1.01 25.00
N GLY A 94 -9.00 -0.30 25.24
CA GLY A 94 -9.85 -1.36 24.72
C GLY A 94 -9.88 -1.41 23.19
N VAL A 95 -8.71 -1.32 22.56
CA VAL A 95 -8.58 -1.22 21.10
C VAL A 95 -8.37 -2.60 20.48
N TYR A 96 -9.22 -2.93 19.52
CA TYR A 96 -9.04 -4.03 18.57
C TYR A 96 -8.74 -3.45 17.19
N SER A 97 -7.67 -3.92 16.56
CA SER A 97 -7.22 -3.48 15.25
C SER A 97 -7.07 -4.65 14.29
N VAL A 98 -7.49 -4.45 13.05
CA VAL A 98 -7.22 -5.35 11.94
C VAL A 98 -6.43 -4.61 10.88
N SER A 99 -5.25 -5.12 10.56
CA SER A 99 -4.53 -4.75 9.35
C SER A 99 -4.71 -5.83 8.30
N PHE A 100 -4.72 -5.45 7.03
CA PHE A 100 -4.84 -6.40 5.93
C PHE A 100 -3.90 -6.04 4.79
N ASP A 101 -3.52 -7.04 4.01
CA ASP A 101 -2.79 -6.82 2.77
C ASP A 101 -3.78 -6.29 1.73
N LYS A 102 -3.54 -5.08 1.20
CA LYS A 102 -4.35 -4.54 0.10
C LYS A 102 -4.31 -5.50 -1.10
N PRO A 103 -5.31 -5.48 -2.01
CA PRO A 103 -5.29 -6.32 -3.20
C PRO A 103 -3.98 -6.18 -3.99
N GLY A 104 -3.30 -7.31 -4.22
CA GLY A 104 -1.99 -7.40 -4.87
C GLY A 104 -0.79 -7.30 -3.92
N TYR A 105 -1.00 -7.18 -2.62
CA TYR A 105 0.06 -7.20 -1.61
C TYR A 105 0.04 -8.50 -0.81
N GLY A 106 1.21 -8.89 -0.30
CA GLY A 106 1.37 -9.99 0.65
C GLY A 106 0.67 -11.26 0.19
N GLU A 107 -0.33 -11.72 0.94
CA GLU A 107 -1.08 -12.95 0.65
C GLU A 107 -2.54 -12.69 0.20
N SER A 108 -2.87 -11.43 -0.12
CA SER A 108 -4.14 -11.06 -0.72
C SER A 108 -4.13 -11.25 -2.22
N ASP A 109 -5.26 -11.71 -2.76
CA ASP A 109 -5.41 -11.86 -4.19
C ASP A 109 -5.36 -10.48 -4.90
N PRO A 110 -4.78 -10.41 -6.10
CA PRO A 110 -4.74 -9.20 -6.90
C PRO A 110 -6.14 -8.80 -7.36
N HIS A 111 -6.34 -7.50 -7.56
CA HIS A 111 -7.55 -6.97 -8.19
C HIS A 111 -7.14 -6.08 -9.38
N PRO A 112 -6.98 -6.65 -10.59
CA PRO A 112 -6.53 -5.92 -11.77
C PRO A 112 -7.43 -4.73 -12.15
N ASN A 113 -8.74 -4.87 -11.91
CA ASN A 113 -9.74 -3.83 -12.17
C ASN A 113 -10.07 -3.00 -10.91
N ARG A 114 -9.11 -2.86 -9.98
CA ARG A 114 -9.35 -2.14 -8.72
C ARG A 114 -9.73 -0.70 -8.98
N THR A 115 -10.74 -0.24 -8.26
CA THR A 115 -11.15 1.17 -8.19
C THR A 115 -11.12 1.65 -6.75
N MET A 116 -11.19 2.96 -6.53
CA MET A 116 -11.37 3.51 -5.18
C MET A 116 -12.63 2.97 -4.50
N LYS A 117 -13.68 2.70 -5.29
CA LYS A 117 -14.93 2.12 -4.78
C LYS A 117 -14.74 0.67 -4.37
N SER A 118 -14.08 -0.16 -5.18
CA SER A 118 -13.93 -1.57 -4.85
C SER A 118 -13.08 -1.79 -3.61
N LEU A 119 -11.99 -1.02 -3.41
CA LEU A 119 -11.22 -1.14 -2.16
C LEU A 119 -12.03 -0.72 -0.91
N ALA A 120 -12.92 0.27 -1.03
CA ALA A 120 -13.80 0.64 0.08
C ALA A 120 -14.80 -0.47 0.41
N LEU A 121 -15.36 -1.13 -0.62
CA LEU A 121 -16.27 -2.27 -0.46
C LEU A 121 -15.54 -3.52 0.09
N ASP A 122 -14.29 -3.74 -0.32
CA ASP A 122 -13.43 -4.79 0.25
C ASP A 122 -13.24 -4.58 1.76
N ILE A 123 -13.05 -3.33 2.20
CA ILE A 123 -12.91 -2.97 3.62
C ILE A 123 -14.23 -3.15 4.38
N GLU A 124 -15.35 -2.78 3.77
CA GLU A 124 -16.68 -3.02 4.34
C GLU A 124 -16.94 -4.52 4.54
N GLU A 125 -16.67 -5.32 3.51
CA GLU A 125 -16.85 -6.76 3.57
C GLU A 125 -15.90 -7.43 4.58
N LEU A 126 -14.67 -6.94 4.68
CA LEU A 126 -13.74 -7.36 5.74
C LEU A 126 -14.32 -7.08 7.13
N ALA A 127 -14.88 -5.90 7.35
CA ALA A 127 -15.49 -5.54 8.62
C ALA A 127 -16.70 -6.42 8.95
N ASP A 128 -17.53 -6.72 7.95
CA ASP A 128 -18.72 -7.57 8.10
C ASP A 128 -18.35 -9.01 8.45
N GLN A 129 -17.43 -9.61 7.70
CA GLN A 129 -17.03 -11.00 7.93
C GLN A 129 -16.31 -11.20 9.28
N LEU A 130 -15.57 -10.19 9.75
CA LEU A 130 -14.92 -10.25 11.06
C LEU A 130 -15.85 -9.90 12.23
N GLY A 131 -17.04 -9.38 11.95
CA GLY A 131 -18.01 -8.99 12.97
C GLY A 131 -17.62 -7.71 13.73
N LEU A 132 -17.14 -6.70 13.01
CA LEU A 132 -16.75 -5.43 13.64
C LEU A 132 -17.95 -4.58 14.06
N GLY A 133 -19.17 -4.96 13.63
CA GLY A 133 -20.41 -4.29 13.97
C GLY A 133 -20.85 -3.29 12.89
N SER A 134 -21.84 -2.48 13.23
CA SER A 134 -22.46 -1.54 12.28
C SER A 134 -21.51 -0.42 11.85
N LYS A 135 -20.64 0.02 12.77
CA LYS A 135 -19.63 1.06 12.51
C LYS A 135 -18.26 0.70 13.08
N PHE A 136 -17.21 1.10 12.38
CA PHE A 136 -15.81 0.91 12.78
C PHE A 136 -14.96 2.13 12.41
N TYR A 137 -13.76 2.24 12.97
CA TYR A 137 -12.79 3.27 12.61
C TYR A 137 -11.92 2.82 11.45
N VAL A 138 -11.56 3.73 10.54
CA VAL A 138 -10.59 3.43 9.48
C VAL A 138 -9.38 4.35 9.61
N VAL A 139 -8.18 3.78 9.57
CA VAL A 139 -6.93 4.54 9.63
C VAL A 139 -6.07 4.18 8.43
N GLY A 140 -5.61 5.18 7.69
CA GLY A 140 -4.77 4.99 6.51
C GLY A 140 -3.43 5.69 6.68
N TYR A 141 -2.35 4.93 6.58
CA TYR A 141 -0.98 5.46 6.61
C TYR A 141 -0.44 5.69 5.19
N SER A 142 0.09 6.88 4.89
CA SER A 142 0.70 7.18 3.60
C SER A 142 -0.24 6.87 2.43
N MET A 143 0.13 5.98 1.50
CA MET A 143 -0.75 5.52 0.41
C MET A 143 -2.05 4.86 0.90
N GLY A 144 -2.10 4.37 2.14
CA GLY A 144 -3.32 3.87 2.78
C GLY A 144 -4.38 4.96 2.94
N GLY A 145 -4.00 6.25 2.93
CA GLY A 145 -4.94 7.37 2.95
C GLY A 145 -5.90 7.38 1.76
N HIS A 146 -5.50 6.86 0.60
CA HIS A 146 -6.41 6.72 -0.55
C HIS A 146 -7.60 5.79 -0.25
N ALA A 147 -7.37 4.75 0.55
CA ALA A 147 -8.45 3.85 0.97
C ALA A 147 -9.41 4.57 1.92
N VAL A 148 -8.91 5.37 2.85
CA VAL A 148 -9.72 6.19 3.77
C VAL A 148 -10.62 7.15 3.00
N TRP A 149 -10.08 7.85 1.99
CA TRP A 149 -10.89 8.70 1.11
C TRP A 149 -11.97 7.91 0.36
N GLY A 150 -11.64 6.70 -0.12
CA GLY A 150 -12.60 5.77 -0.70
C GLY A 150 -13.71 5.42 0.30
N CYS A 151 -13.36 5.07 1.53
CA CYS A 151 -14.32 4.74 2.57
C CYS A 151 -15.25 5.90 2.91
N LEU A 152 -14.70 7.11 3.09
CA LEU A 152 -15.47 8.32 3.33
C LEU A 152 -16.48 8.60 2.20
N LYS A 153 -16.10 8.30 0.94
CA LYS A 153 -16.96 8.53 -0.21
C LYS A 153 -18.05 7.46 -0.38
N TYR A 154 -17.69 6.18 -0.22
CA TYR A 154 -18.55 5.07 -0.65
C TYR A 154 -19.23 4.31 0.48
N ILE A 155 -18.64 4.30 1.68
CA ILE A 155 -19.21 3.63 2.86
C ILE A 155 -19.26 4.54 4.11
N PRO A 156 -19.60 5.85 4.00
CA PRO A 156 -19.57 6.75 5.17
C PRO A 156 -20.49 6.29 6.30
N HIS A 157 -21.58 5.59 5.96
CA HIS A 157 -22.53 5.03 6.91
C HIS A 157 -21.93 3.94 7.82
N ARG A 158 -20.81 3.32 7.42
CA ARG A 158 -20.07 2.31 8.18
C ARG A 158 -18.95 2.88 9.06
N LEU A 159 -18.68 4.19 8.99
CA LEU A 159 -17.55 4.77 9.70
C LEU A 159 -17.98 5.41 11.02
N ALA A 160 -17.34 4.99 12.10
CA ALA A 160 -17.37 5.69 13.40
C ALA A 160 -16.37 6.86 13.42
N GLY A 161 -15.29 6.74 12.64
CA GLY A 161 -14.29 7.78 12.44
C GLY A 161 -13.29 7.40 11.36
N ALA A 162 -12.55 8.39 10.86
CA ALA A 162 -11.57 8.22 9.80
C ALA A 162 -10.30 9.02 10.12
N THR A 163 -9.14 8.40 9.97
CA THR A 163 -7.84 9.02 10.23
C THR A 163 -6.92 8.89 9.01
N LEU A 164 -6.39 10.01 8.57
CA LEU A 164 -5.34 10.10 7.55
C LEU A 164 -4.01 10.37 8.25
N MET A 165 -3.11 9.38 8.27
CA MET A 165 -1.80 9.50 8.90
C MET A 165 -0.73 9.69 7.83
N ALA A 166 -0.15 10.89 7.78
CA ALA A 166 0.83 11.30 6.77
C ALA A 166 0.41 10.90 5.34
N PRO A 167 -0.81 11.26 4.88
CA PRO A 167 -1.37 10.74 3.64
C PRO A 167 -0.58 11.21 2.42
N VAL A 168 -0.48 10.35 1.41
CA VAL A 168 -0.07 10.78 0.07
C VAL A 168 -1.21 11.62 -0.53
N ILE A 169 -0.85 12.75 -1.15
CA ILE A 169 -1.79 13.65 -1.80
C ILE A 169 -1.76 13.47 -3.32
N ASN A 170 -2.89 13.76 -3.96
CA ASN A 170 -2.98 13.86 -5.42
C ASN A 170 -3.03 15.32 -5.84
N TYR A 171 -1.98 15.79 -6.52
CA TYR A 171 -1.84 17.17 -6.99
C TYR A 171 -2.89 17.59 -8.04
N TRP A 172 -3.59 16.63 -8.64
CA TRP A 172 -4.66 16.88 -9.62
C TRP A 172 -6.07 16.79 -9.02
N TRP A 173 -6.21 16.77 -7.69
CA TRP A 173 -7.55 16.80 -7.10
C TRP A 173 -8.24 18.14 -7.35
N PRO A 174 -9.46 18.13 -7.94
CA PRO A 174 -10.17 19.37 -8.28
C PRO A 174 -10.62 20.17 -7.06
N GLY A 175 -10.60 19.56 -5.86
CA GLY A 175 -10.96 20.23 -4.61
C GLY A 175 -9.85 21.11 -4.02
N PHE A 176 -8.62 21.06 -4.56
CA PHE A 176 -7.52 21.91 -4.11
C PHE A 176 -7.33 23.14 -5.01
N PRO A 177 -6.94 24.30 -4.45
CA PRO A 177 -6.59 25.46 -5.26
C PRO A 177 -5.45 25.12 -6.22
N ALA A 178 -5.65 25.34 -7.52
CA ALA A 178 -4.69 24.93 -8.56
C ALA A 178 -3.27 25.48 -8.32
N LYS A 179 -3.17 26.74 -7.89
CA LYS A 179 -1.89 27.37 -7.56
C LYS A 179 -1.18 26.69 -6.40
N LEU A 180 -1.91 26.33 -5.33
CA LEU A 180 -1.33 25.64 -4.18
C LEU A 180 -0.87 24.22 -4.55
N SER A 181 -1.67 23.51 -5.35
CA SER A 181 -1.29 22.19 -5.87
C SER A 181 -0.03 22.26 -6.73
N GLU A 182 0.09 23.28 -7.59
CA GLU A 182 1.26 23.50 -8.44
C GLU A 182 2.50 23.84 -7.61
N GLU A 183 2.39 24.75 -6.64
CA GLU A 183 3.48 25.09 -5.71
C GLU A 183 3.95 23.85 -4.95
N ALA A 184 3.03 23.08 -4.36
CA ALA A 184 3.36 21.87 -3.61
C ALA A 184 3.95 20.76 -4.50
N TYR A 185 3.51 20.64 -5.75
CA TYR A 185 4.05 19.70 -6.73
C TYR A 185 5.50 20.09 -7.11
N ASN A 186 5.77 21.38 -7.29
CA ASN A 186 7.09 21.88 -7.66
C ASN A 186 8.13 21.75 -6.53
N LEU A 187 7.72 21.52 -5.28
CA LEU A 187 8.60 21.17 -4.17
C LEU A 187 9.14 19.74 -4.23
N GLN A 188 8.52 18.86 -5.02
CA GLN A 188 8.98 17.47 -5.18
C GLN A 188 10.29 17.41 -5.97
N LEU A 189 11.08 16.37 -5.73
CA LEU A 189 12.28 16.10 -6.53
C LEU A 189 11.90 15.90 -8.00
N PRO A 190 12.76 16.28 -8.97
CA PRO A 190 12.45 16.15 -10.40
C PRO A 190 12.02 14.73 -10.83
N GLN A 191 12.62 13.69 -10.26
CA GLN A 191 12.22 12.30 -10.53
C GLN A 191 10.83 11.94 -10.00
N ASP A 192 10.41 12.52 -8.87
CA ASP A 192 9.09 12.29 -8.28
C ASP A 192 8.02 13.02 -9.09
N GLN A 193 8.32 14.23 -9.56
CA GLN A 193 7.51 14.96 -10.52
C GLN A 193 7.23 14.11 -11.77
N TRP A 194 8.26 13.53 -12.38
CA TRP A 194 8.11 12.64 -13.54
C TRP A 194 7.32 11.37 -13.22
N ALA A 195 7.62 10.70 -12.11
CA ALA A 195 6.90 9.50 -11.70
C ALA A 195 5.40 9.78 -11.52
N LEU A 196 5.05 10.91 -10.90
CA LEU A 196 3.66 11.37 -10.74
C LEU A 196 3.00 11.70 -12.08
N ARG A 197 3.70 12.37 -13.00
CA ARG A 197 3.18 12.68 -14.35
C ARG A 197 2.90 11.42 -15.15
N VAL A 198 3.80 10.43 -15.11
CA VAL A 198 3.59 9.15 -15.78
C VAL A 198 2.37 8.45 -15.18
N ALA A 199 2.27 8.38 -13.85
CA ALA A 199 1.12 7.78 -13.18
C ALA A 199 -0.20 8.48 -13.50
N HIS A 200 -0.20 9.80 -13.67
CA HIS A 200 -1.40 10.58 -13.95
C HIS A 200 -1.82 10.55 -15.43
N TYR A 201 -0.92 10.88 -16.35
CA TYR A 201 -1.24 11.05 -17.77
C TYR A 201 -1.10 9.77 -18.59
N LEU A 202 -0.23 8.85 -18.18
CA LEU A 202 0.10 7.63 -18.91
C LEU A 202 0.11 6.41 -17.98
N PRO A 203 -0.99 6.11 -17.25
CA PRO A 203 -1.02 5.07 -16.22
C PRO A 203 -0.65 3.67 -16.75
N PHE A 204 -0.88 3.40 -18.04
CA PHE A 204 -0.49 2.16 -18.71
C PHE A 204 1.03 1.98 -18.83
N LEU A 205 1.83 3.04 -18.65
CA LEU A 205 3.29 2.99 -18.63
C LEU A 205 3.87 2.81 -17.23
N VAL A 206 3.06 2.82 -16.16
CA VAL A 206 3.58 2.82 -14.78
C VAL A 206 4.46 1.61 -14.48
N TYR A 207 4.05 0.42 -14.93
CA TYR A 207 4.86 -0.79 -14.76
C TYR A 207 6.20 -0.66 -15.48
N TRP A 208 6.16 -0.35 -16.78
CA TRP A 208 7.36 -0.15 -17.58
C TRP A 208 8.28 0.91 -16.99
N TRP A 209 7.72 2.05 -16.56
CA TRP A 209 8.45 3.14 -15.96
C TRP A 209 9.23 2.67 -14.72
N ASN A 210 8.57 1.97 -13.81
CA ASN A 210 9.21 1.50 -12.57
C ASN A 210 10.20 0.35 -12.76
N THR A 211 10.27 -0.26 -13.95
CA THR A 211 11.24 -1.32 -14.27
C THR A 211 12.46 -0.82 -15.05
N GLN A 212 12.46 0.43 -15.50
CA GLN A 212 13.59 1.00 -16.23
C GLN A 212 14.73 1.41 -15.30
N LYS A 213 15.97 1.26 -15.79
CA LYS A 213 17.20 1.79 -15.16
C LYS A 213 17.71 3.08 -15.81
N LEU A 214 17.01 3.56 -16.84
CA LEU A 214 17.43 4.69 -17.67
C LEU A 214 17.21 6.05 -16.98
N PHE A 215 16.38 6.09 -15.95
CA PHE A 215 16.08 7.28 -15.16
C PHE A 215 16.05 6.94 -13.67
N PRO A 216 16.24 7.93 -12.78
CA PRO A 216 16.17 7.70 -11.35
C PRO A 216 14.79 7.19 -10.94
N ALA A 217 14.76 6.21 -10.05
CA ALA A 217 13.52 5.82 -9.36
C ALA A 217 12.99 6.99 -8.52
N SER A 218 11.69 6.96 -8.22
CA SER A 218 11.09 7.90 -7.25
C SER A 218 11.92 7.96 -5.97
N GLY A 219 12.04 9.15 -5.37
CA GLY A 219 12.78 9.37 -4.14
C GLY A 219 12.28 8.48 -3.00
N VAL A 220 10.98 8.17 -2.96
CA VAL A 220 10.38 7.25 -1.98
C VAL A 220 10.90 5.82 -2.19
N VAL A 221 10.90 5.33 -3.42
CA VAL A 221 11.39 3.99 -3.76
C VAL A 221 12.90 3.87 -3.52
N ALA A 222 13.64 4.92 -3.87
CA ALA A 222 15.09 4.99 -3.71
C ALA A 222 15.54 5.36 -2.28
N LEU A 223 14.60 5.55 -1.34
CA LEU A 223 14.87 5.98 0.05
C LEU A 223 15.84 7.16 0.14
N ARG A 224 15.60 8.17 -0.71
CA ARG A 224 16.46 9.34 -0.85
C ARG A 224 16.49 10.16 0.45
N PRO A 225 17.69 10.48 1.00
CA PRO A 225 17.81 11.26 2.22
C PRO A 225 17.19 12.66 2.09
N GLU A 226 17.10 13.19 0.87
CA GLU A 226 16.48 14.48 0.55
C GLU A 226 14.97 14.54 0.85
N ASN A 227 14.31 13.38 1.03
CA ASN A 227 12.91 13.31 1.45
C ASN A 227 12.72 13.52 2.96
N PHE A 228 13.80 13.52 3.73
CA PHE A 228 13.77 13.60 5.18
C PHE A 228 14.29 14.97 5.62
N SER A 229 13.61 15.57 6.60
CA SER A 229 14.17 16.73 7.28
C SER A 229 15.44 16.34 8.05
N PRO A 230 16.32 17.30 8.39
CA PRO A 230 17.46 17.01 9.25
C PRO A 230 17.07 16.33 10.57
N GLN A 231 15.91 16.67 11.13
CA GLN A 231 15.36 16.06 12.34
C GLN A 231 14.94 14.61 12.10
N ASP A 232 14.29 14.32 10.98
CA ASP A 232 13.92 12.95 10.60
C ASP A 232 15.17 12.07 10.47
N LEU A 233 16.23 12.57 9.84
CA LEU A 233 17.50 11.85 9.71
C LEU A 233 18.12 11.53 11.07
N GLN A 234 18.07 12.46 12.04
CA GLN A 234 18.54 12.21 13.40
C GLN A 234 17.70 11.15 14.13
N ILE A 235 16.39 11.14 13.94
CA ILE A 235 15.49 10.13 14.51
C ILE A 235 15.77 8.76 13.90
N ILE A 236 15.86 8.68 12.57
CA ILE A 236 16.16 7.45 11.83
C ILE A 236 17.49 6.86 12.31
N GLN A 237 18.54 7.68 12.43
CA GLN A 237 19.83 7.23 12.97
C GLN A 237 19.70 6.61 14.37
N LYS A 238 18.96 7.26 15.28
CA LYS A 238 18.73 6.72 16.63
C LYS A 238 17.94 5.41 16.63
N LEU A 239 16.94 5.29 15.75
CA LEU A 239 16.12 4.07 15.62
C LEU A 239 16.94 2.90 15.09
N VAL A 240 17.78 3.12 14.08
CA VAL A 240 18.69 2.10 13.53
C VAL A 240 19.64 1.60 14.61
N HIS A 241 20.30 2.51 15.35
CA HIS A 241 21.17 2.11 16.47
C HIS A 241 20.44 1.28 17.53
N LYS A 242 19.18 1.63 17.84
CA LYS A 242 18.37 0.89 18.82
C LYS A 242 17.96 -0.50 18.33
N GLN A 243 17.76 -0.68 17.02
CA GLN A 243 17.48 -1.99 16.42
C GLN A 243 18.71 -2.88 16.41
N ASP A 244 19.89 -2.34 16.08
CA ASP A 244 21.16 -3.07 16.10
C ASP A 244 21.49 -3.57 17.52
N HIS A 245 21.27 -2.74 18.54
CA HIS A 245 21.43 -3.15 19.93
C HIS A 245 20.45 -4.26 20.35
N LYS A 246 19.18 -4.21 19.92
CA LYS A 246 18.21 -5.28 20.19
C LYS A 246 18.52 -6.59 19.48
N GLN A 247 19.13 -6.54 18.29
CA GLN A 247 19.58 -7.73 17.57
C GLN A 247 20.86 -8.34 18.18
N GLY A 248 21.71 -7.53 18.81
CA GLY A 248 22.91 -7.99 19.52
C GLY A 248 22.63 -8.73 20.84
N GLU A 249 21.51 -8.45 21.51
CA GLU A 249 21.15 -9.07 22.80
C GLU A 249 20.18 -10.26 22.69
N GLY A 250 19.67 -10.57 21.50
CA GLY A 250 18.74 -11.67 21.25
C GLY A 250 19.06 -12.40 19.95
N GLY A 251 19.98 -13.37 20.01
CA GLY A 251 20.29 -14.24 18.88
C GLY A 251 19.05 -15.00 18.39
N GLY A 252 18.61 -14.73 17.16
CA GLY A 252 17.46 -15.41 16.58
C GLY A 252 16.88 -14.75 15.32
N ASN A 253 17.70 -14.69 14.26
CA ASN A 253 17.33 -14.67 12.83
C ASN A 253 16.00 -13.99 12.42
N SER A 254 16.04 -12.71 12.03
CA SER A 254 15.05 -12.14 11.09
C SER A 254 15.68 -11.03 10.23
N ALA A 255 16.66 -11.41 9.41
CA ALA A 255 17.02 -10.60 8.26
C ALA A 255 15.91 -10.75 7.19
N ARG A 256 14.80 -10.00 7.35
CA ARG A 256 13.84 -9.84 6.25
C ARG A 256 14.43 -8.87 5.25
N SER A 257 15.10 -9.45 4.25
CA SER A 257 15.27 -8.89 2.91
C SER A 257 14.02 -8.11 2.50
N ILE A 258 14.12 -6.78 2.47
CA ILE A 258 13.17 -5.92 1.76
C ILE A 258 13.36 -6.22 0.27
N ARG A 259 12.58 -7.16 -0.27
CA ARG A 259 12.38 -7.23 -1.71
C ARG A 259 11.41 -6.12 -2.07
N VAL A 260 11.93 -5.12 -2.76
CA VAL A 260 11.14 -4.25 -3.62
C VAL A 260 10.65 -5.13 -4.77
N ASP A 261 9.58 -5.88 -4.55
CA ASP A 261 8.87 -6.53 -5.65
C ASP A 261 8.01 -5.45 -6.31
N THR A 262 8.58 -4.85 -7.36
CA THR A 262 7.82 -4.11 -8.37
C THR A 262 6.99 -5.10 -9.18
N SER A 263 5.76 -5.39 -8.72
CA SER A 263 4.69 -5.97 -9.54
C SER A 263 3.33 -5.72 -8.90
#